data_AF-A0A9N8PL44-F1
#
_entry.id   AF-A0A9N8PL44-F1
#
_cell.length_a   1.000
_cell.length_b   1.000
_cell.length_c   1.000
_cell.angle_alpha   90.00
_cell.angle_beta   90.00
_cell.angle_gamma   90.00
#
_symmetry.space_group_name_H-M   'P 1'
#
loop_
_entity.id
_entity.type
_entity.pdbx_description
1 polymer ?
#
loop_
_entity_poly.entity_id
_entity_poly.type
_entity_poly.pdbx_seq_one_letter_code
_entity_poly.pdbx_strand_id
1 'polypeptide(L)'
;MAKIIETEVKKKSFEKKDKIALARHWLSLALTTDELTVDADLAPMVASFCSPKERQSRRRSKDEEHEQEVVTKDASAISGKLDDLADCLVQAVTFALWEQNRARVRDYVYAETRRVWADQ
;
A
#
# COMPACT_ATOMS: atom_id res chain seq x y z
N MET A 1 -18.50 32.27 -22.38
CA MET A 1 -18.99 31.31 -21.35
C MET A 1 -18.11 30.08 -21.38
N ALA A 2 -17.26 29.89 -20.37
CA ALA A 2 -16.41 28.71 -20.27
C ALA A 2 -17.26 27.52 -19.77
N LYS A 3 -17.28 26.44 -20.55
CA LYS A 3 -18.00 25.22 -20.23
C LYS A 3 -17.14 24.44 -19.24
N ILE A 4 -17.49 24.49 -17.95
CA ILE A 4 -16.88 23.62 -16.93
C ILE A 4 -17.30 22.20 -17.31
N ILE A 5 -16.33 21.43 -17.81
CA ILE A 5 -16.51 20.00 -17.99
C ILE A 5 -16.37 19.41 -16.60
N GLU A 6 -17.50 19.28 -15.89
CA GLU A 6 -17.58 18.41 -14.73
C GLU A 6 -17.33 16.99 -15.22
N THR A 7 -16.06 16.58 -15.21
CA THR A 7 -15.72 15.18 -15.34
C THR A 7 -16.28 14.52 -14.10
N GLU A 8 -17.43 13.87 -14.21
CA GLU A 8 -17.91 12.92 -13.21
C GLU A 8 -16.78 11.93 -12.96
N VAL A 9 -16.04 12.14 -11.88
CA VAL A 9 -15.11 11.15 -11.37
C VAL A 9 -16.00 10.01 -10.88
N LYS A 10 -16.28 9.04 -11.77
CA LYS A 10 -16.87 7.77 -11.37
C LYS A 10 -16.01 7.26 -10.23
N LYS A 11 -16.58 7.25 -9.02
CA LYS A 11 -15.95 6.69 -7.82
C LYS A 11 -15.77 5.20 -8.07
N LYS A 12 -14.70 4.83 -8.77
CA LYS A 12 -14.29 3.44 -8.90
C LYS A 12 -13.96 2.99 -7.49
N SER A 13 -14.73 2.05 -6.97
CA SER A 13 -14.43 1.44 -5.68
C SER A 13 -13.00 0.89 -5.72
N PHE A 14 -12.19 1.23 -4.73
CA PHE A 14 -10.83 0.71 -4.62
C PHE A 14 -10.93 -0.75 -4.18
N GLU A 15 -10.84 -1.67 -5.14
CA GLU A 15 -11.11 -3.08 -4.90
C GLU A 15 -9.97 -3.74 -4.12
N LYS A 16 -10.27 -4.87 -3.46
CA LYS A 16 -9.30 -5.73 -2.74
C LYS A 16 -8.02 -5.99 -3.54
N LYS A 17 -8.15 -6.26 -4.84
CA LYS A 17 -7.00 -6.52 -5.71
C LYS A 17 -6.13 -5.28 -5.92
N ASP A 18 -6.74 -4.11 -6.00
CA ASP A 18 -6.05 -2.84 -6.20
C ASP A 18 -5.24 -2.47 -4.94
N LYS A 19 -5.81 -2.68 -3.75
CA LYS A 19 -5.12 -2.50 -2.46
C LYS A 19 -3.87 -3.36 -2.35
N ILE A 20 -4.01 -4.66 -2.62
CA ILE A 20 -2.89 -5.60 -2.55
C ILE A 20 -1.84 -5.27 -3.62
N ALA A 21 -2.25 -4.89 -4.83
CA ALA A 21 -1.33 -4.49 -5.89
C ALA A 21 -0.54 -3.21 -5.50
N LEU A 22 -1.21 -2.23 -4.91
CA LEU A 22 -0.59 -1.01 -4.43
C LEU A 22 0.41 -1.28 -3.29
N ALA A 23 0.02 -2.07 -2.31
CA ALA A 23 0.89 -2.50 -1.21
C ALA A 23 2.14 -3.23 -1.73
N ARG A 24 1.96 -4.17 -2.68
CA ARG A 24 3.08 -4.86 -3.35
C ARG A 24 4.03 -3.90 -4.03
N HIS A 25 3.50 -2.92 -4.76
CA HIS A 25 4.34 -1.94 -5.45
C HIS A 25 5.17 -1.11 -4.47
N TRP A 26 4.57 -0.59 -3.40
CA TRP A 26 5.30 0.17 -2.38
C TRP A 26 6.34 -0.66 -1.64
N LEU A 27 6.01 -1.90 -1.28
CA LEU A 27 6.97 -2.81 -0.65
C LEU A 27 8.10 -3.22 -1.61
N SER A 28 7.84 -3.30 -2.92
CA SER A 28 8.89 -3.49 -3.92
C SER A 28 9.80 -2.28 -4.03
N LEU A 29 9.25 -1.06 -3.91
CA LEU A 29 10.05 0.17 -3.92
C LEU A 29 10.96 0.25 -2.69
N ALA A 30 10.48 -0.17 -1.51
CA ALA A 30 11.29 -0.24 -0.28
C ALA A 30 12.59 -1.06 -0.40
N LEU A 31 12.65 -1.99 -1.36
CA LEU A 31 13.86 -2.78 -1.65
C LEU A 31 14.86 -2.03 -2.54
N THR A 32 14.44 -0.93 -3.15
CA THR A 32 15.18 -0.18 -4.18
C THR A 32 15.35 1.30 -3.86
N THR A 33 14.57 1.85 -2.93
CA THR A 33 14.56 3.26 -2.54
C THR A 33 14.48 3.40 -1.03
N ASP A 34 15.07 4.48 -0.51
CA ASP A 34 15.02 4.83 0.92
C ASP A 34 13.71 5.57 1.31
N GLU A 35 12.74 5.67 0.41
CA GLU A 35 11.46 6.36 0.69
C GLU A 35 10.55 5.56 1.63
N LEU A 36 10.75 4.24 1.69
CA LEU A 36 10.02 3.35 2.58
C LEU A 36 10.98 2.31 3.16
N THR A 37 11.16 2.30 4.47
CA THR A 37 12.00 1.30 5.15
C THR A 37 11.14 0.20 5.74
N VAL A 38 11.53 -1.05 5.53
CA VAL A 38 10.90 -2.22 6.14
C VAL A 38 11.87 -2.81 7.16
N ASP A 39 11.39 -3.04 8.38
CA ASP A 39 12.15 -3.74 9.41
C ASP A 39 12.50 -5.17 8.94
N ALA A 40 13.73 -5.61 9.20
CA ALA A 40 14.20 -6.95 8.83
C ALA A 40 13.30 -8.05 9.43
N ASP A 41 12.73 -7.83 10.61
CA ASP A 41 11.82 -8.78 11.27
C ASP A 41 10.50 -8.95 10.52
N LEU A 42 10.15 -8.01 9.63
CA LEU A 42 8.95 -8.05 8.79
C LEU A 42 9.22 -8.64 7.40
N ALA A 43 10.45 -9.02 7.07
CA ALA A 43 10.81 -9.59 5.77
C ALA A 43 9.94 -10.80 5.34
N PRO A 44 9.58 -11.76 6.22
CA PRO A 44 8.67 -12.87 5.85
C PRO A 44 7.27 -12.40 5.46
N MET A 45 6.78 -11.33 6.11
CA MET A 45 5.49 -10.73 5.79
C MET A 45 5.55 -10.04 4.43
N VAL A 46 6.62 -9.31 4.13
CA VAL A 46 6.81 -8.70 2.80
C VAL A 46 6.93 -9.76 1.71
N ALA A 47 7.64 -10.86 1.97
CA ALA A 47 7.72 -11.98 1.04
C ALA A 47 6.33 -12.53 0.69
N SER A 48 5.42 -12.63 1.68
CA SER A 48 4.05 -13.10 1.45
C SER A 48 3.22 -12.19 0.51
N PHE A 49 3.53 -10.89 0.45
CA PHE A 49 2.96 -10.00 -0.56
C PHE A 49 3.52 -10.31 -1.94
N CYS A 50 4.81 -10.60 -2.05
CA CYS A 50 5.50 -10.79 -3.33
C CYS A 50 5.36 -12.21 -3.91
N SER A 51 5.00 -13.21 -3.10
CA SER A 51 4.84 -14.59 -3.57
C SER A 51 3.80 -14.67 -4.70
N PRO A 52 4.11 -15.40 -5.80
CA PRO A 52 3.11 -15.79 -6.78
C PRO A 52 1.97 -16.49 -6.06
N LYS A 53 0.71 -16.12 -6.33
CA LYS A 53 -0.43 -16.90 -5.83
C LYS A 53 -0.33 -18.28 -6.47
N GLU A 54 0.20 -19.26 -5.75
CA GLU A 54 0.00 -20.64 -6.12
C GLU A 54 -1.51 -20.86 -6.16
N ARG A 55 -2.04 -21.02 -7.37
CA ARG A 55 -3.38 -21.56 -7.53
C ARG A 55 -3.29 -22.94 -6.92
N GLN A 56 -3.83 -23.10 -5.72
CA GLN A 56 -4.23 -24.41 -5.22
C GLN A 56 -5.24 -24.99 -6.21
N SER A 57 -4.71 -25.63 -7.25
CA SER A 57 -5.45 -26.49 -8.13
C SER A 57 -6.02 -27.58 -7.25
N ARG A 58 -7.34 -27.59 -7.08
CA ARG A 58 -8.13 -28.63 -6.39
C ARG A 58 -8.07 -29.99 -7.13
N ARG A 59 -6.93 -30.34 -7.72
CA ARG A 59 -6.68 -31.59 -8.42
C ARG A 59 -5.22 -32.02 -8.20
N ARG A 60 -4.97 -32.68 -7.09
CA ARG A 60 -3.93 -33.71 -6.92
C ARG A 60 -4.44 -34.59 -5.79
N SER A 61 -5.12 -35.68 -6.12
CA SER A 61 -4.49 -36.96 -6.50
C SER A 61 -3.48 -37.35 -5.42
N LYS A 62 -3.91 -38.33 -4.64
CA LYS A 62 -3.12 -39.10 -3.69
C LYS A 62 -1.85 -39.59 -4.40
N ASP A 63 -0.72 -39.47 -3.69
CA ASP A 63 0.62 -39.94 -4.02
C ASP A 63 1.59 -38.90 -4.63
N GLU A 64 2.85 -39.02 -4.21
CA GLU A 64 4.06 -38.26 -4.54
C GLU A 64 4.27 -36.98 -3.72
N GLU A 65 4.96 -37.02 -2.58
CA GLU A 65 6.42 -37.16 -2.33
C GLU A 65 7.05 -35.80 -2.01
N HIS A 66 7.95 -35.82 -1.03
CA HIS A 66 8.56 -34.69 -0.35
C HIS A 66 9.17 -33.63 -1.29
N GLU A 67 8.57 -32.45 -1.34
CA GLU A 67 9.34 -31.20 -1.29
C GLU A 67 8.79 -30.38 -0.12
N GLN A 68 9.45 -30.54 1.01
CA GLN A 68 9.20 -29.75 2.20
C GLN A 68 9.86 -28.39 1.98
N GLU A 69 9.28 -27.57 1.10
CA GLU A 69 9.43 -26.13 1.23
C GLU A 69 8.97 -25.80 2.65
N VAL A 70 9.88 -25.26 3.46
CA VAL A 70 9.58 -24.76 4.79
C VAL A 70 8.71 -23.51 4.63
N VAL A 71 7.48 -23.70 4.16
CA VAL A 71 6.41 -22.74 4.35
C VAL A 71 6.15 -22.78 5.85
N THR A 72 6.83 -21.89 6.57
CA THR A 72 6.57 -21.68 7.98
C THR A 72 5.06 -21.51 8.13
N LYS A 73 4.48 -22.20 9.12
CA LYS A 73 3.02 -22.19 9.40
C LYS A 73 2.47 -20.75 9.44
N ASP A 74 3.33 -19.81 9.81
CA ASP A 74 3.12 -18.37 9.84
C ASP A 74 2.90 -17.75 8.46
N ALA A 75 3.72 -18.08 7.45
CA ALA A 75 3.54 -17.57 6.08
C ALA A 75 2.20 -18.00 5.47
N SER A 76 1.77 -19.24 5.73
CA SER A 76 0.45 -19.74 5.31
C SER A 76 -0.71 -19.02 6.02
N ALA A 77 -0.55 -18.66 7.30
CA ALA A 77 -1.54 -17.90 8.05
C ALA A 77 -1.63 -16.42 7.59
N ILE A 78 -0.49 -15.83 7.20
CA ILE A 78 -0.39 -14.46 6.69
C ILE A 78 -1.03 -14.34 5.30
N SER A 79 -0.89 -15.35 4.43
CA SER A 79 -1.49 -15.39 3.09
C SER A 79 -3.01 -15.16 3.10
N GLY A 80 -3.70 -15.63 4.15
CA GLY A 80 -5.14 -15.42 4.34
C GLY A 80 -5.55 -14.00 4.73
N LYS A 81 -4.62 -13.17 5.23
CA LYS A 81 -4.87 -11.83 5.80
C LYS A 81 -4.22 -10.69 5.02
N LEU A 82 -3.68 -10.98 3.83
CA LEU A 82 -2.99 -9.99 2.99
C LEU A 82 -3.81 -8.74 2.68
N ASP A 83 -5.13 -8.84 2.64
CA ASP A 83 -6.02 -7.71 2.38
C ASP A 83 -6.09 -6.75 3.58
N ASP A 84 -6.25 -7.28 4.80
CA ASP A 84 -6.25 -6.46 6.01
C ASP A 84 -4.90 -5.77 6.23
N LEU A 85 -3.81 -6.48 5.91
CA LEU A 85 -2.46 -5.93 5.95
C LEU A 85 -2.25 -4.86 4.87
N ALA A 86 -2.77 -5.07 3.65
CA ALA A 86 -2.73 -4.07 2.59
C ALA A 86 -3.51 -2.82 3.00
N ASP A 87 -4.69 -2.98 3.60
CA ASP A 87 -5.50 -1.87 4.11
C ASP A 87 -4.78 -1.08 5.20
N CYS A 88 -4.14 -1.77 6.15
CA CYS A 88 -3.36 -1.14 7.20
C CYS A 88 -2.21 -0.29 6.62
N LEU A 89 -1.47 -0.84 5.65
CA LEU A 89 -0.39 -0.11 4.98
C LEU A 89 -0.92 1.11 4.21
N VAL A 90 -2.01 0.94 3.45
CA VAL A 90 -2.63 2.05 2.70
C VAL A 90 -3.10 3.16 3.64
N GLN A 91 -3.71 2.82 4.77
CA GLN A 91 -4.13 3.79 5.78
C GLN A 91 -2.93 4.54 6.37
N ALA A 92 -1.86 3.84 6.73
CA ALA A 92 -0.66 4.44 7.30
C ALA A 92 0.04 5.40 6.32
N VAL A 93 0.24 4.98 5.06
CA VAL A 93 0.84 5.82 4.02
C VAL A 93 -0.04 7.04 3.72
N THR A 94 -1.37 6.85 3.63
CA THR A 94 -2.32 7.95 3.43
C THR A 94 -2.24 8.96 4.55
N PHE A 95 -2.18 8.51 5.80
CA PHE A 95 -2.05 9.38 6.96
C PHE A 95 -0.76 10.20 6.93
N ALA A 96 0.38 9.56 6.65
CA ALA A 96 1.68 10.25 6.56
C ALA A 96 1.69 11.32 5.46
N LEU A 97 1.15 11.01 4.27
CA LEU A 97 1.03 11.97 3.17
C LEU A 97 0.08 13.13 3.53
N TRP A 98 -1.02 12.84 4.21
CA TRP A 98 -1.94 13.87 4.69
C TRP A 98 -1.26 14.82 5.68
N GLU A 99 -0.50 14.31 6.64
CA GLU A 99 0.25 15.13 7.60
C GLU A 99 1.27 16.05 6.90
N GLN A 100 2.02 15.53 5.92
CA GLN A 100 2.95 16.33 5.12
C GLN A 100 2.23 17.45 4.35
N ASN A 101 1.11 17.11 3.70
CA ASN A 101 0.32 18.09 2.96
C ASN A 101 -0.31 19.13 3.88
N ARG A 102 -0.80 18.72 5.06
CA ARG A 102 -1.35 19.61 6.08
C ARG A 102 -0.31 20.62 6.55
N ALA A 103 0.93 20.18 6.79
CA ALA A 103 2.03 21.08 7.13
C ALA A 103 2.30 22.11 6.02
N ARG A 104 2.40 21.67 4.76
CA ARG A 104 2.60 22.56 3.60
C ARG A 104 1.50 23.60 3.44
N VAL A 105 0.23 23.18 3.56
CA VAL A 105 -0.92 24.09 3.49
C VAL A 105 -0.87 25.11 4.62
N ARG A 106 -0.59 24.65 5.85
CA ARG A 106 -0.46 25.54 7.01
C ARG A 106 0.63 26.59 6.79
N ASP A 107 1.80 26.17 6.31
CA ASP A 107 2.92 27.08 6.08
C ASP A 107 2.62 28.08 4.96
N TYR A 108 1.95 27.65 3.89
CA TYR A 108 1.46 28.52 2.82
C TYR A 108 0.49 29.58 3.35
N VAL A 109 -0.51 29.17 4.13
CA VAL A 109 -1.50 30.09 4.71
C VAL A 109 -0.84 31.12 5.64
N TYR A 110 0.12 30.71 6.46
CA TYR A 110 0.85 31.64 7.34
C TYR A 110 1.80 32.57 6.59
N ALA A 111 2.44 32.11 5.51
CA ALA A 111 3.28 32.94 4.67
C ALA A 111 2.46 33.99 3.92
N GLU A 112 1.32 33.59 3.36
CA GLU A 112 0.41 34.50 2.66
C GLU A 112 -0.19 35.53 3.62
N THR A 113 -0.60 35.09 4.81
CA THR A 113 -1.04 36.02 5.86
C THR A 113 0.08 37.00 6.22
N ARG A 114 1.33 36.58 6.35
CA ARG A 114 2.42 37.54 6.61
C ARG A 114 2.65 38.56 5.48
N ARG A 115 2.46 38.17 4.22
CA ARG A 115 2.56 39.10 3.09
C ARG A 115 1.48 40.17 3.12
N VAL A 116 0.21 39.76 3.28
CA VAL A 116 -0.93 40.69 3.28
C VAL A 116 -0.81 41.78 4.35
N TRP A 117 -0.20 41.47 5.48
CA TRP A 117 -0.02 42.41 6.60
C TRP A 117 1.31 43.18 6.55
N ALA A 118 2.24 42.80 5.69
CA ALA A 118 3.46 43.55 5.43
C ALA A 118 3.28 44.62 4.34
N ASP A 119 2.28 44.45 3.48
CA ASP A 119 1.91 45.38 2.40
C ASP A 119 0.83 46.42 2.84
N GLN A 120 0.46 46.46 4.14
CA GLN A 120 -0.39 47.48 4.77
C GLN A 120 0.45 48.44 5.62
#